data_AF-A0A7V2F334-F1
#
_entry.id   AF-A0A7V2F334-F1
#
_cell.length_a   1.000
_cell.length_b   1.000
_cell.length_c   1.000
_cell.angle_alpha   90.00
_cell.angle_beta   90.00
_cell.angle_gamma   90.00
#
_symmetry.space_group_name_H-M   'P 1'
#
loop_
_entity.id
_entity.type
_entity.pdbx_description
1 polymer ?
#
loop_
_entity_poly.entity_id
_entity_poly.type
_entity_poly.pdbx_seq_one_letter_code
_entity_poly.pdbx_strand_id
1 'polypeptide(L)'
;MRSFRLWSSISRKIFVSMVAVAFLISAAAYLIFINVYEETFDRAIAENNNAWRNCLSATHAVMGTARTPEELGDAIEGLLEENPCIDGVWHFDAEGRLAGSWLRDASVEGPRERAADEGGGEAARG
;
A
#
# COMPACT_ATOMS: atom_id res chain seq x y z
N MET A 1 -13.83 13.85 66.93
CA MET A 1 -12.92 13.28 65.89
C MET A 1 -13.56 12.23 64.97
N ARG A 2 -14.85 11.84 65.09
CA ARG A 2 -15.48 10.84 64.19
C ARG A 2 -15.88 11.37 62.80
N SER A 3 -16.25 12.64 62.69
CA SER A 3 -16.77 13.24 61.45
C SER A 3 -15.72 13.38 60.34
N PHE A 4 -14.45 13.62 60.69
CA PHE A 4 -13.34 13.75 59.73
C PHE A 4 -12.99 12.41 59.03
N ARG A 5 -13.12 11.28 59.74
CA ARG A 5 -12.84 9.95 59.16
C ARG A 5 -13.88 9.54 58.11
N LEU A 6 -15.16 9.86 58.34
CA LEU A 6 -16.24 9.61 57.38
C LEU A 6 -16.07 10.42 56.08
N TRP A 7 -15.66 11.68 56.19
CA TRP A 7 -15.48 12.56 55.04
C TRP A 7 -14.33 12.11 54.11
N SER A 8 -13.21 11.66 54.69
CA SER A 8 -12.11 11.07 53.91
C SER A 8 -12.50 9.76 53.21
N SER A 9 -13.39 8.97 53.82
CA SER A 9 -13.84 7.68 53.28
C SER A 9 -14.80 7.85 52.11
N ILE A 10 -15.72 8.82 52.20
CA ILE A 10 -16.67 9.12 51.12
C ILE A 10 -15.95 9.75 49.92
N SER A 11 -15.07 10.74 50.15
CA SER A 11 -14.27 11.38 49.09
C SER A 11 -13.41 10.36 48.32
N ARG A 12 -12.76 9.43 49.04
CA ARG A 12 -11.93 8.39 48.40
C ARG A 12 -12.75 7.42 47.54
N LYS A 13 -13.96 7.05 47.97
CA LYS A 13 -14.85 6.18 47.19
C LYS A 13 -15.34 6.85 45.90
N ILE A 14 -15.67 8.14 45.98
CA ILE A 14 -16.06 8.92 44.81
C ILE A 14 -14.89 9.03 43.83
N PHE A 15 -13.70 9.35 44.32
CA PHE A 15 -12.50 9.44 43.48
C PHE A 15 -12.19 8.11 42.77
N VAL A 16 -12.18 7.00 43.51
CA VAL A 16 -11.94 5.67 42.92
C VAL A 16 -13.03 5.30 41.91
N SER A 17 -14.30 5.63 42.19
CA SER A 17 -15.38 5.40 41.24
C SER A 17 -15.21 6.22 39.97
N MET A 18 -14.80 7.49 40.05
CA MET A 18 -14.55 8.32 38.86
C MET A 18 -13.39 7.79 38.03
N VAL A 19 -12.30 7.36 38.68
CA VAL A 19 -11.15 6.75 37.99
C VAL A 19 -11.55 5.45 37.30
N ALA A 20 -12.34 4.61 37.96
CA ALA A 20 -12.85 3.37 37.37
C ALA A 20 -13.73 3.62 36.14
N VAL A 21 -14.63 4.61 36.22
CA VAL A 21 -15.48 5.00 35.08
C VAL A 21 -14.64 5.51 33.91
N ALA A 22 -13.64 6.35 34.16
CA ALA A 22 -12.74 6.85 33.12
C ALA A 22 -11.99 5.69 32.44
N PHE A 23 -11.46 4.75 33.21
CA PHE A 23 -10.80 3.55 32.66
C PHE A 23 -11.72 2.71 31.79
N LEU A 24 -12.98 2.49 32.22
CA LEU A 24 -13.94 1.71 31.45
C LEU A 24 -14.31 2.38 30.12
N ILE A 25 -14.46 3.71 30.13
CA ILE A 25 -14.74 4.49 28.91
C ILE A 25 -13.55 4.42 27.94
N SER A 26 -12.32 4.60 28.45
CA SER A 26 -11.11 4.50 27.61
C SER A 26 -10.91 3.10 27.05
N ALA A 27 -11.16 2.04 27.82
CA ALA A 27 -11.09 0.66 27.36
C ALA A 27 -12.14 0.37 26.27
N ALA A 28 -13.38 0.83 26.46
CA ALA A 28 -14.44 0.68 25.46
C ALA A 28 -14.11 1.44 24.16
N ALA A 29 -13.59 2.67 24.25
CA ALA A 29 -13.16 3.44 23.08
C ALA A 29 -12.01 2.74 22.33
N TYR A 30 -11.06 2.14 23.06
CA TYR A 30 -9.96 1.38 22.46
C TYR A 30 -10.46 0.11 21.75
N LEU A 31 -11.40 -0.62 22.35
CA LEU A 31 -12.01 -1.80 21.72
C LEU A 31 -12.81 -1.46 20.46
N ILE A 32 -13.53 -0.34 20.47
CA ILE A 32 -14.24 0.18 19.28
C ILE A 32 -13.23 0.57 18.20
N PHE A 33 -12.16 1.27 18.57
CA PHE A 33 -11.12 1.70 17.64
C PHE A 33 -10.47 0.50 16.92
N ILE A 34 -10.08 -0.56 17.66
CA ILE A 34 -9.50 -1.77 17.07
C ILE A 34 -10.47 -2.46 16.12
N ASN A 35 -11.71 -2.73 16.54
CA ASN A 35 -12.68 -3.44 15.69
C ASN A 35 -12.98 -2.66 14.41
N VAL A 36 -13.15 -1.33 14.50
CA VAL A 36 -13.40 -0.50 13.32
C VAL A 36 -12.16 -0.45 12.42
N TYR A 37 -10.96 -0.30 12.97
CA TYR A 37 -9.73 -0.27 12.16
C TYR A 37 -9.45 -1.60 11.48
N GLU A 38 -9.58 -2.73 12.17
CA GLU A 38 -9.32 -4.06 11.61
C GLU A 38 -10.30 -4.38 10.46
N GLU A 39 -11.60 -4.18 10.67
CA GLU A 39 -12.61 -4.42 9.62
C GLU A 39 -12.40 -3.51 8.40
N THR A 40 -12.04 -2.24 8.63
CA THR A 40 -11.78 -1.28 7.55
C THR A 40 -10.47 -1.62 6.81
N PHE A 41 -9.46 -2.07 7.54
CA PHE A 41 -8.15 -2.40 6.98
C PHE A 41 -8.19 -3.68 6.14
N ASP A 42 -8.84 -4.74 6.63
CA ASP A 42 -9.00 -5.98 5.87
C ASP A 42 -9.82 -5.77 4.60
N ARG A 43 -10.88 -4.95 4.68
CA ARG A 43 -11.65 -4.55 3.51
C ARG A 43 -10.82 -3.74 2.52
N ALA A 44 -10.04 -2.77 3.00
CA ALA A 44 -9.15 -1.99 2.15
C ALA A 44 -8.07 -2.85 1.47
N ILE A 45 -7.53 -3.85 2.18
CA ILE A 45 -6.59 -4.83 1.59
C ILE A 45 -7.28 -5.66 0.51
N ALA A 46 -8.48 -6.17 0.77
CA ALA A 46 -9.22 -6.98 -0.19
C ALA A 46 -9.57 -6.18 -1.46
N GLU A 47 -10.04 -4.94 -1.30
CA GLU A 47 -10.35 -4.03 -2.40
C GLU A 47 -9.09 -3.69 -3.22
N ASN A 48 -7.97 -3.40 -2.54
CA ASN A 48 -6.70 -3.12 -3.21
C ASN A 48 -6.15 -4.34 -3.96
N ASN A 49 -6.17 -5.53 -3.36
CA ASN A 49 -5.74 -6.77 -4.02
C ASN A 49 -6.58 -7.11 -5.25
N ASN A 50 -7.90 -6.88 -5.19
CA ASN A 50 -8.79 -7.08 -6.33
C ASN A 50 -8.50 -6.06 -7.45
N ALA A 51 -8.29 -4.79 -7.09
CA ALA A 51 -7.87 -3.77 -8.04
C ALA A 51 -6.55 -4.19 -8.71
N TRP A 52 -5.54 -4.55 -7.93
CA TRP A 52 -4.23 -4.94 -8.45
C TRP A 52 -4.28 -6.17 -9.37
N ARG A 53 -5.08 -7.20 -9.02
CA ARG A 53 -5.32 -8.36 -9.88
C ARG A 53 -5.99 -8.01 -11.19
N ASN A 54 -7.00 -7.12 -11.17
CA ASN A 54 -7.65 -6.66 -12.39
C ASN A 54 -6.67 -5.91 -13.29
N CYS A 55 -5.86 -5.04 -12.71
CA CYS A 55 -4.85 -4.27 -13.44
C CYS A 55 -3.81 -5.19 -14.09
N LEU A 56 -3.26 -6.15 -13.35
CA LEU A 56 -2.34 -7.15 -13.91
C LEU A 56 -2.97 -7.97 -15.04
N SER A 57 -4.21 -8.42 -14.86
CA SER A 57 -4.91 -9.21 -15.86
C SER A 57 -5.15 -8.41 -17.14
N ALA A 58 -5.53 -7.13 -17.02
CA ALA A 58 -5.72 -6.24 -18.16
C ALA A 58 -4.40 -5.98 -18.90
N THR A 59 -3.32 -5.70 -18.17
CA THR A 59 -1.98 -5.53 -18.76
C THR A 59 -1.54 -6.78 -19.52
N HIS A 60 -1.72 -7.97 -18.95
CA HIS A 60 -1.33 -9.22 -19.61
C HIS A 60 -2.16 -9.49 -20.87
N ALA A 61 -3.46 -9.17 -20.87
CA ALA A 61 -4.31 -9.32 -22.05
C ALA A 61 -3.83 -8.43 -23.20
N VAL A 62 -3.48 -7.18 -22.90
CA VAL A 62 -2.98 -6.18 -23.86
C VAL A 62 -1.62 -6.56 -24.43
N MET A 63 -0.68 -7.02 -23.61
CA MET A 63 0.64 -7.43 -24.09
C MET A 63 0.59 -8.66 -25.01
N GLY A 64 -0.46 -9.48 -24.92
CA GLY A 64 -0.64 -10.66 -25.77
C GLY A 64 -1.22 -10.37 -27.17
N THR A 65 -1.70 -9.15 -27.42
CA THR A 65 -2.43 -8.82 -28.66
C THR A 65 -1.62 -8.04 -29.69
N ALA A 66 -0.59 -7.30 -29.27
CA ALA A 66 0.20 -6.48 -30.17
C ALA A 66 1.21 -7.31 -30.97
N ARG A 67 1.29 -7.07 -32.28
CA ARG A 67 2.24 -7.77 -33.18
C ARG A 67 3.30 -6.83 -33.75
N THR A 68 3.05 -5.53 -33.72
CA THR A 68 4.04 -4.50 -34.08
C THR A 68 4.29 -3.54 -32.91
N PRO A 69 5.41 -2.80 -32.93
CA PRO A 69 5.70 -1.78 -31.93
C PRO A 69 4.65 -0.66 -31.87
N GLU A 70 4.07 -0.28 -33.00
CA GLU A 70 3.02 0.75 -33.07
C GLU A 70 1.72 0.25 -32.44
N GLU A 71 1.28 -0.98 -32.78
CA GLU A 71 0.11 -1.61 -32.16
C GLU A 71 0.29 -1.78 -30.64
N LEU A 72 1.53 -2.02 -30.19
CA LEU A 72 1.85 -2.10 -28.77
C LEU A 72 1.71 -0.74 -28.08
N GLY A 73 2.15 0.34 -28.73
CA GLY A 73 1.99 1.71 -28.23
C GLY A 73 0.53 2.08 -28.04
N ASP A 74 -0.30 1.92 -29.07
CA ASP A 74 -1.74 2.22 -29.03
C ASP A 74 -2.46 1.38 -27.96
N ALA A 75 -2.09 0.11 -27.82
CA ALA A 75 -2.69 -0.77 -26.84
C ALA A 75 -2.27 -0.42 -25.39
N ILE A 76 -1.03 0.06 -25.18
CA ILE A 76 -0.57 0.57 -23.89
C ILE A 76 -1.26 1.90 -23.53
N GLU A 77 -1.50 2.78 -24.50
CA GLU A 77 -2.27 4.01 -24.28
C GLU A 77 -3.70 3.70 -23.84
N GLY A 78 -4.39 2.79 -24.54
CA GLY A 78 -5.73 2.33 -24.12
C GLY A 78 -5.73 1.68 -22.74
N LEU A 79 -4.71 0.88 -22.41
CA LEU A 79 -4.54 0.30 -21.07
C LEU A 79 -4.44 1.38 -19.99
N LEU A 80 -3.66 2.44 -20.23
CA LEU A 80 -3.50 3.56 -19.31
C LEU A 80 -4.77 4.42 -19.19
N GLU A 81 -5.58 4.54 -20.24
CA GLU A 81 -6.87 5.25 -20.15
C GLU A 81 -7.91 4.45 -19.34
N GLU A 82 -7.99 3.14 -19.57
CA GLU A 82 -9.01 2.27 -18.97
C GLU A 82 -8.70 1.88 -17.51
N ASN A 83 -7.43 1.90 -17.09
CA ASN A 83 -7.00 1.36 -15.80
C ASN A 83 -6.30 2.41 -14.92
N PRO A 84 -7.05 3.19 -14.10
CA PRO A 84 -6.51 4.28 -13.27
C PRO A 84 -5.45 3.85 -12.25
N CYS A 85 -5.31 2.57 -11.96
CA CYS A 85 -4.28 1.98 -11.10
C CYS A 85 -2.88 1.90 -11.73
N ILE A 86 -2.73 2.11 -13.04
CA ILE A 86 -1.45 2.04 -13.76
C ILE A 86 -0.98 3.47 -14.04
N ASP A 87 0.10 3.90 -13.39
CA ASP A 87 0.65 5.26 -13.58
C ASP A 87 1.61 5.35 -14.77
N GLY A 88 2.25 4.24 -15.11
CA GLY A 88 3.14 4.15 -16.25
C GLY A 88 3.54 2.73 -16.60
N VAL A 89 4.01 2.55 -17.83
CA VAL A 89 4.53 1.31 -18.39
C VAL A 89 5.93 1.60 -18.93
N TRP A 90 6.89 0.75 -18.57
CA TRP A 90 8.26 0.82 -19.05
C TRP A 90 8.62 -0.46 -19.79
N HIS A 91 9.11 -0.31 -21.01
CA HIS A 91 9.58 -1.40 -21.84
C HIS A 91 11.10 -1.41 -21.87
N PHE A 92 11.67 -2.54 -21.48
CA PHE A 92 13.11 -2.78 -21.52
C PHE A 92 13.47 -3.74 -22.64
N ASP A 93 14.58 -3.48 -23.33
CA ASP A 93 15.12 -4.41 -24.32
C ASP A 93 15.72 -5.67 -23.66
N ALA A 94 16.18 -6.61 -24.49
CA ALA A 94 16.78 -7.86 -24.01
C ALA A 94 18.08 -7.63 -23.21
N GLU A 95 18.73 -6.50 -23.44
CA GLU A 95 19.93 -6.03 -22.73
C GLU A 95 19.59 -5.29 -21.43
N GLY A 96 18.30 -5.14 -21.11
CA GLY A 96 17.81 -4.50 -19.89
C GLY A 96 17.82 -2.97 -19.94
N ARG A 97 17.95 -2.37 -21.12
CA ARG A 97 17.94 -0.92 -21.33
C ARG A 97 16.54 -0.42 -21.61
N LEU A 98 16.23 0.80 -21.18
CA LEU A 98 14.90 1.38 -21.40
C LEU A 98 14.69 1.67 -22.89
N ALA A 99 13.83 0.88 -23.53
CA ALA A 99 13.48 1.00 -24.95
C ALA A 99 12.23 1.84 -25.20
N GLY A 100 11.36 2.00 -24.20
CA GLY A 100 10.17 2.85 -24.29
C GLY A 100 9.49 3.08 -22.94
N SER A 101 8.75 4.19 -22.82
CA SER A 101 7.97 4.51 -21.63
C SER A 101 6.68 5.24 -21.99
N TRP A 102 5.59 4.83 -21.37
CA TRP A 102 4.27 5.47 -21.47
C TRP A 102 3.82 5.83 -20.07
N LEU A 103 3.59 7.12 -19.82
CA LEU A 103 3.26 7.62 -18.50
C LEU A 103 1.93 8.36 -18.58
N ARG A 104 1.06 8.18 -17.59
CA ARG A 104 -0.16 8.98 -17.49
C ARG A 104 0.15 10.44 -17.15
N ASP A 105 1.14 10.65 -16.30
CA ASP A 105 1.61 11.97 -15.89
C ASP A 105 3.14 12.03 -16.05
N ALA A 106 3.66 13.16 -16.54
CA ALA A 106 5.09 13.38 -16.71
C ALA A 106 5.88 13.40 -15.38
N SER A 107 5.19 13.52 -14.25
CA SER A 107 5.76 13.46 -12.90
C SER A 107 6.04 12.04 -12.39
N VAL A 108 5.56 11.00 -13.08
CA VAL A 108 5.81 9.62 -12.70
C VAL A 108 7.30 9.30 -12.88
N GLU A 109 8.00 9.09 -11.77
CA GLU A 109 9.41 8.71 -11.80
C GLU A 109 9.57 7.29 -12.38
N GLY A 110 10.45 7.17 -13.39
CA GLY A 110 10.75 5.89 -14.01
C GLY A 110 11.65 5.00 -13.13
N PRO A 111 11.61 3.67 -13.33
CA PRO A 111 12.58 2.76 -12.75
C PRO A 111 13.99 3.18 -13.16
N ARG A 112 14.91 3.20 -12.20
CA ARG A 112 16.33 3.43 -12.47
C ARG A 112 16.85 2.26 -13.29
N GLU A 113 17.36 2.56 -14.48
CA GLU A 113 18.05 1.59 -15.34
C GLU A 113 19.15 0.92 -14.51
N ARG A 114 19.08 -0.40 -14.36
CA ARG A 114 20.20 -1.14 -13.76
C ARG A 114 21.29 -1.09 -14.80
N ALA A 115 22.38 -0.37 -14.52
CA ALA A 115 23.62 -0.58 -15.23
C ALA A 115 23.86 -2.10 -15.26
N ALA A 116 24.05 -2.66 -16.46
CA ALA A 116 24.35 -4.08 -16.59
C ALA A 116 25.49 -4.40 -15.64
N ASP A 117 25.19 -5.13 -14.55
CA ASP A 117 26.23 -5.68 -13.70
C ASP A 117 27.11 -6.49 -14.64
N GLU A 118 28.37 -6.08 -14.76
CA GLU A 118 29.43 -6.92 -15.31
C GLU A 118 29.49 -8.18 -14.43
N GLY A 119 28.68 -9.17 -14.80
CA GLY A 119 28.68 -10.50 -14.22
C GLY A 119 30.04 -11.13 -14.43
N GLY A 120 30.67 -11.47 -13.30
CA GLY A 120 32.02 -11.98 -13.22
C GLY A 120 32.36 -13.13 -14.16
N GLY A 121 33.65 -13.19 -14.51
CA GLY A 121 34.31 -14.29 -15.19
C GLY A 121 35.74 -14.44 -14.69
N GLU A 122 35.86 -15.19 -13.59
CA GLU A 122 37.05 -15.67 -12.90
C GLU A 122 38.11 -16.35 -13.80
N ALA A 123 39.42 -16.12 -13.53
CA ALA A 123 40.46 -17.16 -13.41
C ALA A 123 41.92 -16.65 -13.45
N ALA A 124 42.80 -17.45 -12.82
CA ALA A 124 44.28 -17.46 -12.83
C ALA A 124 44.97 -16.58 -11.75
N ARG A 125 45.27 -17.14 -10.56
CA ARG A 125 46.52 -17.89 -10.24
C ARG A 125 47.80 -17.08 -10.45
N GLY A 126 48.55 -16.88 -9.36
CA GLY A 126 49.99 -16.56 -9.43
C GLY A 126 50.45 -15.63 -8.33
#